data_AF-A0A7S0Q1J6-F1
#
_entry.id   AF-A0A7S0Q1J6-F1
#
_cell.length_a   1.000
_cell.length_b   1.000
_cell.length_c   1.000
_cell.angle_alpha   90.00
_cell.angle_beta   90.00
_cell.angle_gamma   90.00
#
_symmetry.space_group_name_H-M   'P 1'
#
loop_
_entity.id
_entity.type
_entity.pdbx_description
1 polymer ?
#
loop_
_entity_poly.entity_id
_entity_poly.type
_entity_poly.pdbx_seq_one_letter_code
_entity_poly.pdbx_strand_id
1 'polypeptide(L)'
;MRALLRTCSRLGLTRTFALAGSNAGRHIHTGTHLHSMAFLSSPCTSLHLALVLLNIDGASDLAHPTLSHLWSNAAVRLCADGAANRLHDALDERSRNTMLPDLIRGDLDSLRDDVAEFYQRSGVVIEHEPDQDTHDFEKCLKWLQSRQTGGGGPASG
;
A
#
# COMPACT_ATOMS: atom_id res chain seq x y z
N MET A 1 24.45 18.30 19.14
CA MET A 1 24.47 17.17 18.19
C MET A 1 24.21 17.73 16.80
N ARG A 2 25.19 17.66 15.91
CA ARG A 2 25.10 18.13 14.52
C ARG A 2 24.60 16.98 13.66
N ALA A 3 23.47 17.16 12.99
CA ALA A 3 23.01 16.26 11.94
C ALA A 3 23.86 16.52 10.67
N LEU A 4 24.60 15.51 10.23
CA LEU A 4 25.32 15.52 8.96
C LEU A 4 24.44 14.82 7.91
N LEU A 5 23.39 15.50 7.43
CA LEU A 5 22.78 15.16 6.15
C LEU A 5 23.71 15.73 5.07
N ARG A 6 24.57 14.89 4.51
CA ARG A 6 25.25 15.23 3.25
C ARG A 6 24.19 15.26 2.16
N THR A 7 23.81 16.47 1.78
CA THR A 7 23.11 16.77 0.55
C THR A 7 23.99 16.36 -0.62
N CYS A 8 23.63 15.30 -1.35
CA CYS A 8 24.08 15.13 -2.73
C CYS A 8 23.27 16.08 -3.62
N SER A 9 23.55 17.37 -3.50
CA SER A 9 23.15 18.39 -4.48
C SER A 9 24.13 18.33 -5.64
N ARG A 10 23.88 17.47 -6.63
CA ARG A 10 24.38 17.60 -8.02
C ARG A 10 23.94 16.37 -8.81
N LEU A 11 22.73 16.44 -9.33
CA LEU A 11 22.37 16.10 -10.70
C LEU A 11 20.89 16.43 -10.79
N GLY A 12 20.57 17.46 -11.56
CA GLY A 12 19.19 17.73 -11.94
C GLY A 12 18.60 16.50 -12.61
N LEU A 13 17.28 16.37 -12.48
CA LEU A 13 16.43 15.28 -12.95
C LEU A 13 16.40 14.03 -12.04
N THR A 14 15.27 13.87 -11.36
CA THR A 14 14.57 12.58 -11.42
C THR A 14 13.07 12.83 -11.33
N ARG A 15 12.46 12.89 -12.51
CA ARG A 15 11.00 12.88 -12.71
C ARG A 15 10.47 11.62 -12.04
N THR A 16 9.59 11.76 -11.05
CA THR A 16 8.84 10.62 -10.51
C THR A 16 7.39 10.80 -10.95
N PHE A 17 6.95 9.92 -11.85
CA PHE A 17 5.61 9.91 -12.43
C PHE A 17 4.66 9.10 -11.53
N ALA A 18 3.48 9.64 -11.23
CA ALA A 18 2.37 8.88 -10.71
C ALA A 18 1.08 9.33 -11.43
N LEU A 19 0.36 8.39 -12.03
CA LEU A 19 -0.85 8.61 -12.82
C LEU A 19 -2.05 8.17 -11.99
N ALA A 20 -3.03 9.06 -11.78
CA ALA A 20 -4.34 8.68 -11.24
C ALA A 20 -5.41 9.51 -11.97
N GLY A 21 -6.30 8.83 -12.69
CA GLY A 21 -7.42 9.45 -13.41
C GLY A 21 -8.69 9.41 -12.55
N SER A 22 -9.49 10.48 -12.61
CA SER A 22 -10.87 10.48 -12.12
C SER A 22 -11.76 11.16 -13.16
N ASN A 23 -12.90 10.55 -13.47
CA ASN A 23 -13.75 10.90 -14.61
C ASN A 23 -15.09 11.44 -14.11
N ALA A 24 -15.26 12.77 -14.19
CA ALA A 24 -16.57 13.41 -14.19
C ALA A 24 -16.48 14.73 -14.98
N GLY A 25 -17.14 14.78 -16.14
CA GLY A 25 -17.32 16.02 -16.90
C GLY A 25 -16.12 16.47 -17.72
N ARG A 26 -16.02 15.92 -18.93
CA ARG A 26 -15.23 16.34 -20.12
C ARG A 26 -14.60 17.75 -20.08
N HIS A 27 -13.52 17.87 -19.33
CA HIS A 27 -12.33 18.69 -19.60
C HIS A 27 -11.18 17.90 -18.97
N ILE A 28 -10.46 17.12 -19.76
CA ILE A 28 -9.34 16.31 -19.26
C ILE A 28 -8.20 17.28 -18.93
N HIS A 29 -8.20 17.80 -17.72
CA HIS A 29 -7.02 18.38 -17.11
C HIS A 29 -6.07 17.23 -16.81
N THR A 30 -5.19 16.90 -17.77
CA THR A 30 -4.02 16.04 -17.54
C THR A 30 -3.00 16.80 -16.69
N GLY A 31 -3.35 17.07 -15.43
CA GLY A 31 -2.49 17.70 -14.45
C GLY A 31 -1.92 16.65 -13.51
N THR A 32 -0.61 16.48 -13.47
CA THR A 32 0.04 15.83 -12.32
C THR A 32 -0.21 16.71 -11.10
N HIS A 33 -1.05 16.25 -10.18
CA HIS A 33 -1.25 16.92 -8.91
C HIS A 33 -0.15 16.49 -7.94
N LEU A 34 0.75 17.41 -7.62
CA LEU A 34 1.74 17.22 -6.57
C LEU A 34 1.04 17.31 -5.22
N HIS A 35 0.88 16.17 -4.56
CA HIS A 35 0.46 16.15 -3.17
C HIS A 35 1.68 16.44 -2.30
N SER A 36 1.58 17.51 -1.49
CA SER A 36 2.58 17.79 -0.45
C SER A 36 2.69 16.61 0.50
N MET A 37 3.90 16.34 1.03
CA MET A 37 4.12 15.35 2.10
C MET A 37 3.26 15.62 3.35
N ALA A 38 2.60 16.77 3.45
CA ALA A 38 1.59 17.05 4.46
C ALA A 38 0.50 15.96 4.58
N PHE A 39 0.20 15.19 3.52
CA PHE A 39 -0.75 14.08 3.63
C PHE A 39 -0.30 12.98 4.62
N LEU A 40 1.01 12.84 4.85
CA LEU A 40 1.59 11.90 5.81
C LEU A 40 1.27 12.30 7.26
N SER A 41 0.83 13.54 7.50
CA SER A 41 0.71 14.10 8.86
C SER A 41 -0.59 14.88 9.11
N SER A 42 -1.39 15.15 8.08
CA SER A 42 -2.68 15.87 8.20
C SER A 42 -3.80 15.05 7.55
N PRO A 43 -4.98 14.95 8.19
CA PRO A 43 -6.11 14.26 7.59
C PRO A 43 -6.58 15.03 6.34
N CYS A 44 -6.71 14.33 5.22
CA CYS A 44 -7.16 14.90 3.95
C CYS A 44 -8.42 14.18 3.51
N THR A 45 -9.50 14.94 3.29
CA THR A 45 -10.86 14.42 3.12
C THR A 45 -11.16 13.81 1.75
N SER A 46 -10.18 13.71 0.84
CA SER A 46 -10.41 13.32 -0.57
C SER A 46 -9.29 12.48 -1.21
N LEU A 47 -8.43 11.83 -0.43
CA LEU A 47 -7.38 10.99 -1.02
C LEU A 47 -7.91 9.59 -1.33
N HIS A 48 -7.88 9.20 -2.60
CA HIS A 48 -7.99 7.81 -3.02
C HIS A 48 -6.64 7.11 -2.79
N LEU A 49 -6.28 6.91 -1.52
CA LEU A 49 -5.01 6.33 -1.12
C LEU A 49 -5.12 4.81 -1.05
N ALA A 50 -4.23 4.11 -1.75
CA ALA A 50 -3.96 2.69 -1.50
C ALA A 50 -2.68 2.57 -0.66
N LEU A 51 -2.73 1.76 0.39
CA LEU A 51 -1.57 1.44 1.24
C LEU A 51 -1.12 0.01 0.93
N VAL A 52 0.13 -0.17 0.53
CA VAL A 52 0.74 -1.49 0.33
C VAL A 52 1.91 -1.64 1.30
N LEU A 53 1.82 -2.60 2.21
CA LEU A 53 2.89 -2.96 3.13
C LEU A 53 3.79 -4.01 2.47
N LEU A 54 5.11 -3.82 2.61
CA LEU A 54 6.13 -4.68 2.02
C LEU A 54 6.95 -5.38 3.11
N ASN A 55 7.48 -6.56 2.79
CA ASN A 55 8.39 -7.31 3.65
C ASN A 55 9.82 -6.75 3.59
N ILE A 56 10.00 -5.49 3.97
CA ILE A 56 11.33 -4.84 4.04
C ILE A 56 11.86 -4.87 5.48
N ASP A 57 13.16 -5.11 5.64
CA ASP A 57 13.81 -5.06 6.95
C ASP A 57 13.86 -3.61 7.48
N GLY A 58 13.12 -3.38 8.56
CA GLY A 58 12.95 -2.05 9.17
C GLY A 58 11.76 -1.96 10.13
N ALA A 59 11.36 -3.09 10.74
CA ALA A 59 10.10 -3.28 11.48
C ALA A 59 9.79 -2.25 12.58
N SER A 60 10.77 -1.47 13.02
CA SER A 60 10.59 -0.34 13.93
C SER A 60 9.67 0.78 13.40
N ASP A 61 9.42 0.85 12.09
CA ASP A 61 8.56 1.89 11.51
C ASP A 61 7.06 1.57 11.50
N LEU A 62 6.66 0.31 11.71
CA LEU A 62 5.23 -0.06 11.73
C LEU A 62 4.54 0.29 13.06
N ALA A 63 5.30 0.44 14.14
CA ALA A 63 4.80 0.99 15.40
C ALA A 63 4.75 2.54 15.39
N HIS A 64 5.17 3.18 14.30
CA HIS A 64 5.21 4.64 14.21
C HIS A 64 3.79 5.22 14.03
N PRO A 65 3.45 6.36 14.68
CA PRO A 65 2.14 7.01 14.53
C PRO A 65 1.72 7.29 13.08
N THR A 66 2.71 7.43 12.18
CA THR A 66 2.48 7.60 10.74
C THR A 66 1.73 6.42 10.13
N LEU A 67 1.99 5.18 10.56
CA LEU A 67 1.26 4.03 10.04
C LEU A 67 -0.22 4.14 10.36
N SER A 68 -0.58 4.44 11.61
CA SER A 68 -1.98 4.60 12.02
C SER A 68 -2.69 5.72 11.25
N HIS A 69 -1.97 6.81 10.96
CA HIS A 69 -2.49 7.90 10.14
C HIS A 69 -2.72 7.46 8.69
N LEU A 70 -1.71 6.87 8.04
CA LEU A 70 -1.82 6.34 6.67
C LEU A 70 -2.93 5.29 6.56
N TRP A 71 -3.01 4.40 7.53
CA TRP A 71 -4.01 3.35 7.61
C TRP A 71 -5.43 3.92 7.61
N SER A 72 -5.68 4.91 8.47
CA SER A 72 -7.00 5.54 8.62
C SER A 72 -7.42 6.32 7.37
N ASN A 73 -6.46 6.84 6.59
CA ASN A 73 -6.73 7.59 5.37
C ASN A 73 -6.69 6.72 4.09
N ALA A 74 -6.24 5.47 4.18
CA ALA A 74 -6.21 4.55 3.05
C ALA A 74 -7.60 3.98 2.77
N ALA A 75 -8.03 4.05 1.50
CA ALA A 75 -9.26 3.43 1.00
C ALA A 75 -9.11 1.92 0.81
N VAL A 76 -7.88 1.44 0.61
CA VAL A 76 -7.55 0.02 0.52
C VAL A 76 -6.17 -0.24 1.12
N ARG A 77 -6.01 -1.32 1.87
CA ARG A 77 -4.77 -1.74 2.53
C ARG A 77 -4.41 -3.16 2.11
N LEU A 78 -3.20 -3.35 1.60
CA LEU A 78 -2.66 -4.62 1.17
C LEU A 78 -1.40 -4.96 1.96
N CYS A 79 -1.21 -6.24 2.26
CA CYS A 79 0.08 -6.78 2.66
C CYS A 79 0.63 -7.66 1.53
N ALA A 80 1.85 -7.35 1.09
CA ALA A 80 2.60 -8.19 0.18
C ALA A 80 3.26 -9.34 0.96
N ASP A 81 2.69 -10.53 0.83
CA ASP A 81 3.17 -11.77 1.45
C ASP A 81 3.63 -11.59 2.93
N GLY A 82 4.93 -11.75 3.22
CA GLY A 82 5.50 -11.67 4.56
C GLY A 82 5.40 -10.30 5.23
N ALA A 83 4.94 -9.26 4.53
CA ALA A 83 4.57 -8.00 5.15
C ALA A 83 3.49 -8.19 6.23
N ALA A 84 2.60 -9.17 6.06
CA ALA A 84 1.58 -9.49 7.04
C ALA A 84 2.17 -9.96 8.38
N ASN A 85 3.27 -10.71 8.33
CA ASN A 85 4.03 -11.11 9.53
C ASN A 85 4.54 -9.88 10.28
N ARG A 86 5.16 -8.93 9.54
CA ARG A 86 5.70 -7.71 10.13
C ARG A 86 4.61 -6.85 10.76
N LEU A 87 3.46 -6.72 10.10
CA LEU A 87 2.29 -6.03 10.65
C LEU A 87 1.80 -6.71 11.92
N HIS A 88 1.64 -8.04 11.89
CA HIS A 88 1.18 -8.82 13.02
C HIS A 88 2.10 -8.64 14.25
N ASP A 89 3.41 -8.75 14.04
CA ASP A 89 4.42 -8.72 15.10
C ASP A 89 4.65 -7.32 15.68
N ALA A 90 4.48 -6.28 14.87
CA ALA A 90 4.68 -4.89 15.30
C ALA A 90 3.51 -4.31 16.11
N LEU A 91 2.31 -4.85 15.96
CA LEU A 91 1.10 -4.34 16.62
C LEU A 91 0.86 -5.01 17.98
N ASP A 92 0.41 -4.21 18.95
CA ASP A 92 -0.20 -4.73 20.17
C ASP A 92 -1.54 -5.44 19.87
N GLU A 93 -2.03 -6.23 20.82
CA GLU A 93 -3.24 -7.04 20.63
C GLU A 93 -4.45 -6.20 20.20
N ARG A 94 -4.62 -5.02 20.80
CA ARG A 94 -5.74 -4.13 20.47
C ARG A 94 -5.64 -3.62 19.04
N SER A 95 -4.47 -3.11 18.64
CA SER A 95 -4.24 -2.55 17.31
C SER A 95 -4.31 -3.64 16.25
N ARG A 96 -3.78 -4.83 16.54
CA ARG A 96 -3.84 -5.99 15.63
C ARG A 96 -5.27 -6.42 15.30
N ASN A 97 -6.19 -6.32 16.26
CA ASN A 97 -7.61 -6.62 16.03
C ASN A 97 -8.39 -5.50 15.30
N THR A 98 -7.78 -4.34 15.06
CA THR A 98 -8.44 -3.19 14.41
C THR A 98 -7.77 -2.77 13.09
N MET A 99 -6.47 -3.02 12.93
CA MET A 99 -5.69 -2.75 11.73
C MET A 99 -5.57 -4.02 10.88
N LEU A 100 -6.72 -4.48 10.38
CA LEU A 100 -6.82 -5.65 9.49
C LEU A 100 -6.67 -5.22 8.02
N PRO A 101 -5.68 -5.75 7.26
CA PRO A 101 -5.56 -5.43 5.84
C PRO A 101 -6.78 -5.97 5.08
N ASP A 102 -7.11 -5.34 3.94
CA ASP A 102 -8.20 -5.80 3.09
C ASP A 102 -7.80 -7.06 2.31
N LEU A 103 -6.50 -7.19 2.01
CA LEU A 103 -5.94 -8.31 1.25
C LEU A 103 -4.50 -8.60 1.67
N ILE A 104 -4.18 -9.88 1.81
CA ILE A 104 -2.80 -10.40 1.81
C ILE A 104 -2.59 -11.13 0.49
N ARG A 105 -1.58 -10.74 -0.28
CA ARG A 105 -1.32 -11.33 -1.61
C ARG A 105 0.18 -11.49 -1.87
N GLY A 106 0.52 -12.60 -2.50
CA GLY A 106 1.87 -12.96 -2.92
C GLY A 106 1.93 -14.44 -3.25
N ASP A 107 3.13 -14.98 -3.43
CA ASP A 107 3.32 -16.44 -3.50
C ASP A 107 3.19 -17.15 -2.14
N LEU A 108 3.07 -16.37 -1.06
CA LEU A 108 2.79 -16.86 0.29
C LEU A 108 3.90 -17.78 0.84
N ASP A 109 5.12 -17.67 0.32
CA ASP A 109 6.25 -18.50 0.76
C ASP A 109 6.90 -17.98 2.05
N SER A 110 6.67 -16.69 2.37
CA SER A 110 7.19 -16.06 3.57
C SER A 110 6.13 -15.81 4.64
N LEU A 111 4.84 -15.82 4.30
CA LEU A 111 3.74 -15.76 5.25
C LEU A 111 3.76 -16.96 6.22
N ARG A 112 3.75 -16.70 7.53
CA ARG A 112 3.72 -17.78 8.53
C ARG A 112 2.31 -18.32 8.73
N ASP A 113 2.20 -19.62 8.97
CA ASP A 113 0.92 -20.31 9.17
C ASP A 113 0.08 -19.73 10.33
N ASP A 114 0.72 -19.38 11.44
CA ASP A 114 0.04 -18.79 12.62
C ASP A 114 -0.58 -17.42 12.30
N VAL A 115 0.14 -16.62 11.51
CA VAL A 115 -0.30 -15.30 11.05
C VAL A 115 -1.40 -15.43 10.00
N ALA A 116 -1.24 -16.37 9.07
CA ALA A 116 -2.27 -16.67 8.07
C ALA A 116 -3.58 -17.08 8.75
N GLU A 117 -3.53 -17.99 9.72
CA GLU A 117 -4.71 -18.45 10.47
C GLU A 117 -5.38 -17.27 11.20
N PHE A 118 -4.60 -16.43 11.88
CA PHE A 118 -5.11 -15.24 12.56
C PHE A 118 -5.88 -14.32 11.61
N TYR A 119 -5.29 -13.96 10.46
CA TYR A 119 -5.92 -13.04 9.52
C TYR A 119 -7.13 -13.67 8.81
N GLN A 120 -7.06 -14.95 8.45
CA GLN A 120 -8.22 -15.68 7.89
C GLN A 120 -9.40 -15.70 8.87
N ARG A 121 -9.14 -16.00 10.15
CA ARG A 121 -10.17 -15.98 11.21
C ARG A 121 -10.73 -14.59 11.46
N SER A 122 -9.93 -13.56 11.20
CA SER A 122 -10.33 -12.16 11.29
C SER A 122 -11.08 -11.67 10.03
N GLY A 123 -11.31 -12.54 9.05
CA GLY A 123 -12.06 -12.24 7.83
C GLY A 123 -11.24 -11.55 6.73
N VAL A 124 -9.91 -11.52 6.87
CA VAL A 124 -9.01 -10.99 5.83
C VAL A 124 -8.93 -11.96 4.66
N VAL A 125 -9.02 -11.41 3.44
CA VAL A 125 -8.84 -12.19 2.22
C VAL A 125 -7.34 -12.49 2.04
N ILE A 126 -7.00 -13.75 1.79
CA ILE A 126 -5.64 -14.17 1.45
C ILE A 126 -5.67 -14.80 0.05
N GLU A 127 -4.95 -14.22 -0.90
CA GLU A 127 -4.89 -14.68 -2.29
C GLU A 127 -3.47 -15.13 -2.64
N HIS A 128 -3.33 -16.41 -2.98
CA HIS A 128 -2.09 -16.96 -3.51
C HIS A 128 -1.94 -16.59 -4.99
N GLU A 129 -0.83 -15.98 -5.35
CA GLU A 129 -0.43 -15.68 -6.72
C GLU A 129 0.84 -16.48 -7.04
N PRO A 130 0.72 -17.61 -7.77
CA PRO A 130 1.81 -18.56 -7.95
C PRO A 130 2.93 -18.06 -8.88
N ASP A 131 2.75 -16.93 -9.58
CA ASP A 131 3.78 -16.35 -10.43
C ASP A 131 5.06 -16.04 -9.63
N GLN A 132 6.15 -16.73 -9.97
CA GLN A 132 7.47 -16.59 -9.35
C GLN A 132 8.37 -15.61 -10.10
N ASP A 133 7.96 -15.17 -11.29
CA ASP A 133 8.76 -14.27 -12.14
C ASP A 133 8.51 -12.80 -11.79
N THR A 134 7.56 -12.51 -10.90
CA THR A 134 7.22 -11.15 -10.46
C THR A 134 7.31 -11.01 -8.95
N HIS A 135 7.71 -9.84 -8.48
CA HIS A 135 7.82 -9.57 -7.04
C HIS A 135 6.42 -9.30 -6.44
N ASP A 136 6.22 -9.60 -5.15
CA ASP A 136 4.90 -9.45 -4.50
C ASP A 136 4.34 -8.02 -4.52
N PHE A 137 5.22 -7.02 -4.54
CA PHE A 137 4.84 -5.64 -4.76
C PHE A 137 4.13 -5.45 -6.10
N GLU A 138 4.68 -6.02 -7.18
CA GLU A 138 4.09 -5.92 -8.51
C GLU A 138 2.77 -6.68 -8.59
N LYS A 139 2.67 -7.85 -7.95
CA LYS A 139 1.44 -8.63 -7.83
C LYS A 139 0.33 -7.79 -7.15
N CYS A 140 0.65 -7.10 -6.06
CA CYS A 140 -0.27 -6.17 -5.38
C CYS A 140 -0.68 -5.00 -6.29
N LEU A 141 0.27 -4.41 -7.04
CA LEU A 141 -0.02 -3.30 -7.94
C LEU A 141 -0.93 -3.71 -9.10
N LYS A 142 -0.70 -4.87 -9.72
CA LYS A 142 -1.57 -5.43 -10.76
C LYS A 142 -2.99 -5.63 -10.26
N TRP A 143 -3.13 -6.16 -9.04
CA TRP A 143 -4.44 -6.30 -8.40
C TRP A 143 -5.13 -4.94 -8.23
N LEU A 144 -4.41 -3.93 -7.69
CA LEU A 144 -4.94 -2.57 -7.52
C LEU A 144 -5.39 -1.96 -8.86
N GLN A 145 -4.57 -2.10 -9.91
CA GLN A 145 -4.89 -1.61 -11.25
C GLN A 145 -6.15 -2.26 -11.81
N SER A 146 -6.31 -3.58 -11.67
CA SER A 146 -7.51 -4.30 -12.13
C SER A 146 -8.80 -3.80 -11.47
N ARG A 147 -8.73 -3.38 -10.20
CA ARG A 147 -9.86 -2.83 -9.44
C ARG A 147 -10.23 -1.42 -9.89
N GLN A 148 -9.27 -0.66 -10.39
CA GLN A 148 -9.50 0.70 -10.92
C GLN A 148 -10.04 0.67 -12.35
N THR A 149 -9.58 -0.27 -13.17
CA THR A 149 -10.01 -0.41 -14.58
C THR A 149 -11.33 -1.17 -14.74
N GLY A 150 -11.78 -1.89 -13.71
CA GLY A 150 -13.08 -2.58 -13.67
C GLY A 150 -14.33 -1.70 -13.77
N GLY A 151 -14.17 -0.37 -13.90
CA GLY A 151 -15.24 0.56 -14.29
C GLY A 151 -15.46 0.70 -15.81
N GLY A 152 -14.63 0.05 -16.64
CA GLY A 152 -14.81 -0.04 -18.09
C GLY A 152 -15.17 -1.48 -18.49
N GLY A 153 -16.46 -1.76 -18.68
CA GLY A 153 -16.91 -3.06 -19.18
C GLY A 153 -16.30 -3.40 -20.55
N PRO A 154 -16.17 -4.70 -20.89
CA PRO A 154 -15.68 -5.10 -22.20
C PRO A 154 -16.63 -4.58 -23.29
N ALA A 155 -16.06 -3.91 -24.30
CA ALA A 155 -16.74 -3.70 -25.56
C ALA A 155 -16.97 -5.07 -26.21
N SER A 156 -18.17 -5.62 -26.00
CA SER A 156 -18.71 -6.70 -26.82
C SER A 156 -18.91 -6.16 -28.24
N GLY A 157 -18.31 -6.86 -29.21
CA GLY A 157 -18.34 -6.53 -30.63
C GLY A 157 -19.66 -6.81 -31.34
#